data_AF-A0A7S2PY19-F1
#
_entry.id   AF-A0A7S2PY19-F1
#
_cell.length_a   1.000
_cell.length_b   1.000
_cell.length_c   1.000
_cell.angle_alpha   90.00
_cell.angle_beta   90.00
_cell.angle_gamma   90.00
#
_symmetry.space_group_name_H-M   'P 1'
#
loop_
_entity.id
_entity.type
_entity.pdbx_description
1 polymer ?
#
loop_
_entity_poly.entity_id
_entity_poly.type
_entity_poly.pdbx_seq_one_letter_code
_entity_poly.pdbx_strand_id
1 'polypeptide(L)'
;PEAPPGEEGVLHFAAAPDAGREASLRGGRRAMTRASQAATVKRSTTFMEAPSSTTLTKGSRLAQLIQHGCIGLVRSSYLEDCVFNHQPIVVRQKIPSMQMWPGDEAVRNWETQGKCFFCVVSYPWLSPTHPDPDNFHLAKLVKLLGEYKKLWNMAEIAVFLDYCSLWQRGFGGRDLRTDEQREQYKDALRETAALYGHKAVTSIQLTEVPQGEPRRYGDRGWPLLESIMAASKTGDWNRWALSNFDAGADIEDPFTFFAGLQHVRLPAPLTPQRFAAELQRRAQR
;
A
#
# COMPACT_ATOMS: atom_id res chain seq x y z
N PRO A 1 -23.29 16.85 -69.57
CA PRO A 1 -24.03 15.59 -69.31
C PRO A 1 -24.67 15.66 -67.93
N GLU A 2 -25.94 15.28 -67.87
CA GLU A 2 -26.91 15.50 -66.78
C GLU A 2 -26.53 14.99 -65.39
N ALA A 3 -27.13 15.63 -64.36
CA ALA A 3 -27.54 14.98 -63.12
C ALA A 3 -29.01 14.52 -63.29
N PRO A 4 -29.55 13.52 -62.54
CA PRO A 4 -29.92 13.72 -61.12
C PRO A 4 -29.86 12.43 -60.24
N PRO A 5 -30.31 12.44 -58.97
CA PRO A 5 -30.25 11.30 -58.03
C PRO A 5 -31.60 10.56 -57.83
N GLY A 6 -31.59 9.50 -57.00
CA GLY A 6 -32.77 8.86 -56.35
C GLY A 6 -32.33 8.27 -54.99
N GLU A 7 -33.10 8.27 -53.90
CA GLU A 7 -34.48 7.73 -53.69
C GLU A 7 -34.54 6.21 -53.91
N GLU A 8 -35.27 5.39 -53.13
CA GLU A 8 -35.92 5.50 -51.82
C GLU A 8 -36.10 4.05 -51.29
N GLY A 9 -36.55 3.82 -50.04
CA GLY A 9 -36.66 2.43 -49.55
C GLY A 9 -37.26 2.18 -48.17
N VAL A 10 -38.33 2.88 -47.79
CA VAL A 10 -39.12 2.54 -46.59
C VAL A 10 -40.12 1.42 -46.92
N LEU A 11 -40.28 0.44 -46.02
CA LEU A 11 -41.49 -0.40 -45.98
C LEU A 11 -42.23 -0.20 -44.66
N HIS A 12 -43.47 0.27 -44.79
CA HIS A 12 -44.49 0.38 -43.76
C HIS A 12 -45.08 -0.99 -43.38
N PHE A 13 -45.81 -1.02 -42.26
CA PHE A 13 -47.21 -1.48 -42.04
C PHE A 13 -47.33 -1.82 -40.53
N ALA A 14 -47.98 -1.00 -39.68
CA ALA A 14 -49.43 -0.87 -39.46
C ALA A 14 -50.06 -2.12 -38.79
N ALA A 15 -51.00 -2.06 -37.84
CA ALA A 15 -51.66 -0.94 -37.12
C ALA A 15 -52.27 -1.43 -35.77
N ALA A 16 -52.78 -0.51 -34.95
CA ALA A 16 -53.71 -0.79 -33.82
C ALA A 16 -55.17 -0.98 -34.34
N PRO A 17 -56.22 -1.31 -33.54
CA PRO A 17 -56.70 -0.58 -32.33
C PRO A 17 -56.94 -1.57 -31.14
N ASP A 18 -57.78 -1.40 -30.10
CA ASP A 18 -58.82 -0.40 -29.74
C ASP A 18 -59.06 -0.32 -28.19
N ALA A 19 -60.10 0.40 -27.77
CA ALA A 19 -60.48 0.75 -26.39
C ALA A 19 -61.40 -0.25 -25.64
N GLY A 20 -61.50 -0.10 -24.30
CA GLY A 20 -62.57 -0.76 -23.51
C GLY A 20 -62.55 -0.58 -21.97
N ARG A 21 -63.46 0.27 -21.47
CA ARG A 21 -64.12 0.37 -20.14
C ARG A 21 -64.32 -0.94 -19.33
N GLU A 22 -64.68 -1.01 -18.03
CA GLU A 22 -64.77 -0.09 -16.86
C GLU A 22 -64.97 -0.93 -15.56
N ALA A 23 -64.63 -0.36 -14.40
CA ALA A 23 -65.29 -0.49 -13.08
C ALA A 23 -65.62 -1.86 -12.37
N SER A 24 -65.18 -1.91 -11.09
CA SER A 24 -65.98 -2.21 -9.88
C SER A 24 -66.06 -3.61 -9.20
N LEU A 25 -65.54 -3.62 -7.96
CA LEU A 25 -66.17 -4.06 -6.68
C LEU A 25 -66.14 -5.53 -6.17
N ARG A 26 -65.52 -5.63 -4.97
CA ARG A 26 -65.88 -6.41 -3.74
C ARG A 26 -65.24 -7.80 -3.47
N GLY A 27 -64.77 -7.91 -2.22
CA GLY A 27 -64.36 -9.15 -1.53
C GLY A 27 -62.84 -9.39 -1.53
N GLY A 28 -62.15 -9.61 -0.41
CA GLY A 28 -62.55 -9.56 0.99
C GLY A 28 -61.63 -10.41 1.89
N ARG A 29 -61.19 -9.84 3.04
CA ARG A 29 -60.52 -10.51 4.20
C ARG A 29 -59.01 -10.85 4.11
N ARG A 30 -58.26 -10.08 4.91
CA ARG A 30 -57.17 -10.47 5.84
C ARG A 30 -56.66 -11.94 5.82
N ALA A 31 -55.34 -12.09 5.69
CA ALA A 31 -54.48 -12.80 6.65
C ALA A 31 -53.04 -12.27 6.58
N MET A 32 -52.26 -12.41 7.66
CA MET A 32 -50.91 -11.85 7.79
C MET A 32 -49.82 -12.80 7.24
N THR A 33 -48.72 -12.24 6.74
CA THR A 33 -47.38 -12.82 6.97
C THR A 33 -46.27 -11.76 6.94
N ARG A 34 -45.27 -11.92 7.81
CA ARG A 34 -44.08 -11.05 7.93
C ARG A 34 -43.02 -11.42 6.88
N ALA A 35 -42.51 -10.44 6.15
CA ALA A 35 -41.13 -10.32 5.62
C ALA A 35 -41.09 -9.14 4.63
N SER A 36 -40.04 -8.33 4.50
CA SER A 36 -38.82 -8.20 5.30
C SER A 36 -38.36 -6.74 5.24
N GLN A 37 -38.17 -6.08 6.39
CA GLN A 37 -37.35 -4.88 6.41
C GLN A 37 -35.92 -5.29 6.08
N ALA A 38 -35.39 -4.79 4.96
CA ALA A 38 -33.99 -4.99 4.60
C ALA A 38 -33.12 -4.25 5.63
N ALA A 39 -32.67 -4.96 6.65
CA ALA A 39 -31.76 -4.44 7.64
C ALA A 39 -30.43 -4.10 6.95
N THR A 40 -30.22 -2.82 6.67
CA THR A 40 -28.90 -2.29 6.31
C THR A 40 -28.03 -2.41 7.54
N VAL A 41 -27.39 -3.58 7.70
CA VAL A 41 -26.38 -3.82 8.71
C VAL A 41 -25.19 -2.94 8.34
N LYS A 42 -25.18 -1.71 8.87
CA LYS A 42 -23.93 -0.97 9.06
C LYS A 42 -23.05 -1.86 9.94
N ARG A 43 -22.11 -2.59 9.31
CA ARG A 43 -20.97 -3.15 10.02
C ARG A 43 -20.18 -1.96 10.55
N SER A 44 -20.55 -1.51 11.75
CA SER A 44 -19.72 -0.62 12.54
C SER A 44 -18.46 -1.41 12.83
N THR A 45 -17.38 -1.14 12.10
CA THR A 45 -16.03 -1.63 12.40
C THR A 45 -15.48 -0.91 13.62
N THR A 46 -16.23 -0.99 14.72
CA THR A 46 -15.78 -0.63 16.06
C THR A 46 -14.86 -1.76 16.49
N PHE A 47 -13.63 -1.74 15.97
CA PHE A 47 -12.58 -2.61 16.45
C PHE A 47 -12.48 -2.45 17.97
N MET A 48 -12.31 -3.56 18.71
CA MET A 48 -11.71 -3.42 20.03
C MET A 48 -10.34 -2.80 19.82
N GLU A 49 -10.11 -1.62 20.39
CA GLU A 49 -8.85 -0.88 20.25
C GLU A 49 -7.73 -1.64 20.96
N ALA A 50 -7.16 -2.63 20.26
CA ALA A 50 -5.86 -3.18 20.61
C ALA A 50 -4.86 -2.02 20.62
N PRO A 51 -3.94 -1.98 21.59
CA PRO A 51 -2.96 -0.90 21.65
C PRO A 51 -2.05 -0.93 20.42
N SER A 52 -1.64 0.25 19.97
CA SER A 52 -0.47 0.39 19.11
C SER A 52 0.74 -0.20 19.84
N SER A 53 1.60 -0.90 19.11
CA SER A 53 2.77 -1.56 19.69
C SER A 53 3.91 -1.62 18.67
N THR A 54 5.13 -1.37 19.14
CA THR A 54 6.38 -1.59 18.41
C THR A 54 7.05 -2.91 18.80
N THR A 55 6.39 -3.75 19.62
CA THR A 55 6.98 -4.97 20.17
C THR A 55 6.10 -6.21 20.06
N LEU A 56 4.77 -6.06 20.03
CA LEU A 56 3.81 -7.15 19.92
C LEU A 56 3.45 -7.43 18.44
N THR A 57 3.84 -8.60 17.96
CA THR A 57 3.36 -9.14 16.68
C THR A 57 1.92 -9.61 16.83
N LYS A 58 1.66 -10.54 17.76
CA LYS A 58 0.35 -11.13 17.99
C LYS A 58 -0.64 -10.17 18.66
N GLY A 59 -1.86 -10.09 18.10
CA GLY A 59 -2.99 -9.38 18.72
C GLY A 59 -2.82 -7.85 18.83
N SER A 60 -1.77 -7.27 18.26
CA SER A 60 -1.56 -5.82 18.23
C SER A 60 -2.47 -5.15 17.20
N ARG A 61 -2.63 -3.83 17.31
CA ARG A 61 -3.37 -3.04 16.32
C ARG A 61 -2.84 -3.26 14.90
N LEU A 62 -1.51 -3.34 14.75
CA LEU A 62 -0.87 -3.56 13.46
C LEU A 62 -1.23 -4.93 12.85
N ALA A 63 -1.23 -6.02 13.63
CA ALA A 63 -1.69 -7.32 13.16
C ALA A 63 -3.17 -7.27 12.73
N GLN A 64 -4.06 -6.68 13.53
CA GLN A 64 -5.47 -6.51 13.16
C GLN A 64 -5.63 -5.77 11.83
N LEU A 65 -4.85 -4.70 11.58
CA LEU A 65 -4.93 -3.94 10.35
C LEU A 65 -4.42 -4.72 9.13
N ILE A 66 -3.45 -5.64 9.31
CA ILE A 66 -2.99 -6.55 8.26
C ILE A 66 -4.07 -7.62 7.98
N GLN A 67 -4.61 -8.26 9.03
CA GLN A 67 -5.63 -9.30 8.91
C GLN A 67 -6.91 -8.83 8.20
N HIS A 68 -7.41 -7.64 8.57
CA HIS A 68 -8.59 -7.05 7.94
C HIS A 68 -8.31 -6.36 6.60
N GLY A 69 -7.07 -6.39 6.09
CA GLY A 69 -6.71 -5.76 4.83
C GLY A 69 -6.75 -4.23 4.86
N CYS A 70 -6.66 -3.58 6.02
CA CYS A 70 -6.38 -2.15 6.07
C CYS A 70 -4.97 -1.86 5.55
N ILE A 71 -4.00 -2.68 5.96
CA ILE A 71 -2.62 -2.71 5.45
C ILE A 71 -2.45 -3.95 4.57
N GLY A 72 -2.08 -3.77 3.31
CA GLY A 72 -1.74 -4.86 2.41
C GLY A 72 -0.24 -5.11 2.40
N LEU A 73 0.21 -6.36 2.53
CA LEU A 73 1.62 -6.71 2.41
C LEU A 73 1.88 -7.39 1.07
N VAL A 74 2.88 -6.90 0.35
CA VAL A 74 3.23 -7.34 -1.00
C VAL A 74 4.22 -8.51 -0.92
N ARG A 75 4.18 -9.46 -1.85
CA ARG A 75 5.23 -10.48 -1.99
C ARG A 75 6.50 -9.87 -2.58
N SER A 76 7.68 -10.37 -2.20
CA SER A 76 8.94 -9.98 -2.85
C SER A 76 8.97 -10.34 -4.34
N SER A 77 8.42 -11.50 -4.71
CA SER A 77 8.27 -11.96 -6.09
C SER A 77 7.56 -10.96 -7.01
N TYR A 78 6.53 -10.23 -6.54
CA TYR A 78 5.91 -9.16 -7.34
C TYR A 78 6.87 -8.01 -7.69
N LEU A 79 7.75 -7.63 -6.76
CA LEU A 79 8.73 -6.58 -7.00
C LEU A 79 9.81 -7.06 -7.99
N GLU A 80 10.22 -8.33 -7.83
CA GLU A 80 11.11 -9.04 -8.76
C GLU A 80 10.50 -9.12 -10.17
N ASP A 81 9.22 -9.49 -10.29
CA ASP A 81 8.45 -9.50 -11.54
C ASP A 81 8.40 -8.11 -12.19
N CYS A 82 8.18 -7.05 -11.41
CA CYS A 82 8.16 -5.68 -11.92
C CYS A 82 9.52 -5.28 -12.53
N VAL A 83 10.64 -5.57 -11.85
CA VAL A 83 11.98 -5.31 -12.40
C VAL A 83 12.26 -6.15 -13.64
N PHE A 84 11.96 -7.46 -13.60
CA PHE A 84 12.19 -8.37 -14.71
C PHE A 84 11.43 -7.97 -15.99
N ASN A 85 10.19 -7.49 -15.85
CA ASN A 85 9.37 -7.02 -16.97
C ASN A 85 9.56 -5.52 -17.29
N HIS A 86 10.54 -4.85 -16.66
CA HIS A 86 10.78 -3.41 -16.76
C HIS A 86 9.52 -2.54 -16.52
N GLN A 87 8.63 -2.98 -15.64
CA GLN A 87 7.40 -2.26 -15.29
C GLN A 87 7.54 -1.54 -13.94
N PRO A 88 7.01 -0.31 -13.79
CA PRO A 88 6.89 0.32 -12.48
C PRO A 88 5.88 -0.42 -11.61
N ILE A 89 6.13 -0.42 -10.29
CA ILE A 89 5.14 -0.85 -9.30
C ILE A 89 3.82 -0.10 -9.49
N VAL A 90 2.67 -0.77 -9.39
CA VAL A 90 1.36 -0.10 -9.50
C VAL A 90 0.77 0.23 -8.13
N VAL A 91 -0.17 1.19 -8.09
CA VAL A 91 -1.00 1.46 -6.90
C VAL A 91 -1.62 0.16 -6.37
N ARG A 92 -1.76 0.06 -5.04
CA ARG A 92 -2.39 -1.08 -4.36
C ARG A 92 -3.64 -1.65 -5.06
N GLN A 93 -4.55 -0.78 -5.52
CA GLN A 93 -5.80 -1.17 -6.20
C GLN A 93 -5.61 -1.98 -7.49
N LYS A 94 -4.42 -1.95 -8.10
CA LYS A 94 -4.10 -2.65 -9.35
C LYS A 94 -3.22 -3.89 -9.15
N ILE A 95 -2.73 -4.14 -7.94
CA ILE A 95 -1.90 -5.32 -7.65
C ILE A 95 -2.83 -6.56 -7.59
N PRO A 96 -2.54 -7.64 -8.35
CA PRO A 96 -3.31 -8.87 -8.27
C PRO A 96 -3.32 -9.45 -6.86
N SER A 97 -4.45 -10.00 -6.41
CA SER A 97 -4.58 -10.54 -5.04
C SER A 97 -3.57 -11.64 -4.71
N MET A 98 -3.15 -12.44 -5.70
CA MET A 98 -2.11 -13.48 -5.55
C MET A 98 -0.72 -12.91 -5.20
N GLN A 99 -0.44 -11.68 -5.65
CA GLN A 99 0.80 -10.94 -5.40
C GLN A 99 0.81 -10.21 -4.04
N MET A 100 -0.32 -10.25 -3.34
CA MET A 100 -0.46 -9.80 -1.95
C MET A 100 -0.46 -11.03 -1.03
N TRP A 101 0.05 -10.87 0.19
CA TRP A 101 -0.11 -11.87 1.23
C TRP A 101 -1.53 -11.82 1.81
N PRO A 102 -2.22 -12.96 1.97
CA PRO A 102 -3.44 -13.06 2.78
C PRO A 102 -3.16 -12.60 4.22
N GLY A 103 -3.98 -11.71 4.78
CA GLY A 103 -3.67 -11.02 6.04
C GLY A 103 -3.37 -11.95 7.22
N ASP A 104 -4.17 -13.01 7.41
CA ASP A 104 -3.94 -14.00 8.46
C ASP A 104 -2.67 -14.84 8.23
N GLU A 105 -2.31 -15.12 6.99
CA GLU A 105 -1.07 -15.82 6.65
C GLU A 105 0.15 -14.93 6.92
N ALA A 106 0.07 -13.66 6.51
CA ALA A 106 1.10 -12.67 6.76
C ALA A 106 1.36 -12.49 8.25
N VAL A 107 0.31 -12.41 9.08
CA VAL A 107 0.47 -12.30 10.55
C VAL A 107 1.03 -13.58 11.17
N ARG A 108 0.61 -14.78 10.73
CA ARG A 108 1.23 -16.04 11.22
C ARG A 108 2.71 -16.14 10.87
N ASN A 109 3.09 -15.79 9.65
CA ASN A 109 4.48 -15.79 9.21
C ASN A 109 5.30 -14.71 9.95
N TRP A 110 4.70 -13.55 10.21
CA TRP A 110 5.32 -12.50 11.02
C TRP A 110 5.44 -12.86 12.52
N GLU A 111 4.47 -13.57 13.11
CA GLU A 111 4.55 -14.09 14.47
C GLU A 111 5.70 -15.10 14.63
N THR A 112 5.97 -15.93 13.61
CA THR A 112 6.94 -17.02 13.66
C THR A 112 8.34 -16.64 13.19
N GLN A 113 8.46 -15.85 12.13
CA GLN A 113 9.74 -15.45 11.50
C GLN A 113 10.15 -14.01 11.83
N GLY A 114 9.23 -13.18 12.33
CA GLY A 114 9.51 -11.82 12.77
C GLY A 114 10.18 -10.96 11.71
N LYS A 115 11.31 -10.36 12.09
CA LYS A 115 12.08 -9.40 11.26
C LYS A 115 12.53 -10.00 9.93
N CYS A 116 12.80 -11.31 9.90
CA CYS A 116 13.32 -12.05 8.75
C CYS A 116 12.28 -12.19 7.63
N PHE A 117 10.99 -12.10 7.97
CA PHE A 117 9.89 -12.21 7.02
C PHE A 117 9.31 -10.86 6.61
N PHE A 118 9.18 -9.89 7.54
CA PHE A 118 8.44 -8.67 7.27
C PHE A 118 9.37 -7.45 7.17
N CYS A 119 9.47 -6.87 5.97
CA CYS A 119 10.19 -5.63 5.67
C CYS A 119 9.23 -4.44 5.48
N VAL A 120 9.62 -3.26 5.94
CA VAL A 120 9.01 -1.95 5.65
C VAL A 120 10.04 -1.08 4.94
N VAL A 121 9.68 -0.45 3.82
CA VAL A 121 10.60 0.32 2.97
C VAL A 121 10.24 1.79 3.00
N SER A 122 11.17 2.62 3.47
CA SER A 122 11.13 4.08 3.38
C SER A 122 11.99 4.54 2.21
N TYR A 123 11.44 5.37 1.34
CA TYR A 123 12.11 5.86 0.14
C TYR A 123 11.48 7.20 -0.29
N PRO A 124 12.20 8.04 -1.05
CA PRO A 124 11.70 9.33 -1.51
C PRO A 124 10.80 9.15 -2.73
N TRP A 125 9.64 9.79 -2.75
CA TRP A 125 8.90 9.93 -4.01
C TRP A 125 9.66 10.85 -4.97
N LEU A 126 9.83 10.38 -6.21
CA LEU A 126 10.55 11.03 -7.31
C LEU A 126 9.64 11.81 -8.27
N SER A 127 8.31 11.58 -8.23
CA SER A 127 7.36 12.40 -8.99
C SER A 127 6.04 12.60 -8.23
N PRO A 128 5.22 13.62 -8.59
CA PRO A 128 3.91 13.83 -7.96
C PRO A 128 2.88 12.74 -8.26
N THR A 129 3.06 12.00 -9.36
CA THR A 129 2.10 10.99 -9.88
C THR A 129 2.61 9.56 -9.79
N HIS A 130 3.86 9.36 -9.37
CA HIS A 130 4.45 8.05 -9.16
C HIS A 130 5.60 8.10 -8.15
N PRO A 131 5.67 7.19 -7.17
CA PRO A 131 6.80 7.10 -6.25
C PRO A 131 8.15 6.97 -6.96
N ASP A 132 8.22 6.05 -7.94
CA ASP A 132 9.45 5.66 -8.62
C ASP A 132 9.13 5.33 -10.09
N PRO A 133 8.99 6.35 -10.97
CA PRO A 133 8.50 6.14 -12.34
C PRO A 133 9.51 5.36 -13.20
N ASP A 134 10.80 5.52 -12.94
CA ASP A 134 11.91 4.98 -13.74
C ASP A 134 12.61 3.78 -13.06
N ASN A 135 11.96 3.16 -12.06
CA ASN A 135 12.47 2.00 -11.31
C ASN A 135 13.83 2.20 -10.58
N PHE A 136 14.21 3.44 -10.29
CA PHE A 136 15.47 3.80 -9.65
C PHE A 136 15.61 3.23 -8.22
N HIS A 137 14.51 3.22 -7.46
CA HIS A 137 14.43 2.62 -6.14
C HIS A 137 14.13 1.13 -6.23
N LEU A 138 13.24 0.73 -7.12
CA LEU A 138 12.78 -0.65 -7.26
C LEU A 138 13.92 -1.61 -7.63
N ALA A 139 14.79 -1.24 -8.57
CA ALA A 139 15.94 -2.05 -8.94
C ALA A 139 16.90 -2.29 -7.76
N LYS A 140 17.20 -1.22 -6.99
CA LYS A 140 18.00 -1.30 -5.76
C LYS A 140 17.33 -2.16 -4.69
N LEU A 141 16.02 -2.00 -4.52
CA LEU A 141 15.23 -2.78 -3.57
C LEU A 141 15.24 -4.26 -3.91
N VAL A 142 14.96 -4.64 -5.16
CA VAL A 142 14.93 -6.05 -5.58
C VAL A 142 16.28 -6.74 -5.39
N LYS A 143 17.39 -6.09 -5.77
CA LYS A 143 18.75 -6.61 -5.50
C LYS A 143 18.97 -6.82 -4.00
N LEU A 144 18.60 -5.83 -3.18
CA LEU A 144 18.69 -5.91 -1.71
C LEU A 144 17.84 -7.06 -1.14
N LEU A 145 16.59 -7.22 -1.60
CA LEU A 145 15.69 -8.28 -1.15
C LEU A 145 16.18 -9.67 -1.59
N GLY A 146 16.85 -9.78 -2.74
CA GLY A 146 17.52 -11.00 -3.18
C GLY A 146 18.59 -11.45 -2.19
N GLU A 147 19.50 -10.55 -1.80
CA GLU A 147 20.51 -10.85 -0.77
C GLU A 147 19.89 -11.05 0.62
N TYR A 148 18.83 -10.33 0.93
CA TYR A 148 18.08 -10.47 2.19
C TYR A 148 17.50 -11.88 2.35
N LYS A 149 16.89 -12.39 1.27
CA LYS A 149 16.37 -13.75 1.18
C LYS A 149 17.47 -14.80 1.41
N LYS A 150 18.68 -14.61 0.85
CA LYS A 150 19.84 -15.48 1.12
C LYS A 150 20.27 -15.41 2.60
N LEU A 151 20.45 -14.21 3.15
CA LEU A 151 20.91 -14.01 4.54
C LEU A 151 20.04 -14.73 5.57
N TRP A 152 18.72 -14.75 5.37
CA TRP A 152 17.77 -15.37 6.29
C TRP A 152 17.23 -16.73 5.83
N ASN A 153 17.75 -17.28 4.72
CA ASN A 153 17.26 -18.51 4.07
C ASN A 153 15.74 -18.51 3.82
N MET A 154 15.21 -17.38 3.31
CA MET A 154 13.79 -17.16 3.05
C MET A 154 13.51 -17.28 1.54
N ALA A 155 12.51 -18.09 1.16
CA ALA A 155 12.06 -18.17 -0.23
C ALA A 155 11.26 -16.92 -0.68
N GLU A 156 10.49 -16.35 0.24
CA GLU A 156 9.59 -15.22 0.00
C GLU A 156 9.45 -14.40 1.28
N ILE A 157 9.34 -13.08 1.15
CA ILE A 157 9.13 -12.15 2.27
C ILE A 157 7.88 -11.29 2.04
N ALA A 158 7.37 -10.70 3.12
CA ALA A 158 6.35 -9.67 3.09
C ALA A 158 7.00 -8.28 3.07
N VAL A 159 6.58 -7.44 2.14
CA VAL A 159 7.10 -6.08 1.97
C VAL A 159 5.97 -5.07 2.10
N PHE A 160 6.18 -4.06 2.96
CA PHE A 160 5.38 -2.85 2.99
C PHE A 160 6.08 -1.75 2.18
N LEU A 161 5.41 -1.27 1.13
CA LEU A 161 5.70 -0.01 0.46
C LEU A 161 4.42 0.82 0.52
N ASP A 162 4.45 2.02 1.08
CA ASP A 162 3.30 2.94 1.23
C ASP A 162 2.32 2.93 0.04
N TYR A 163 2.82 3.05 -1.19
CA TYR A 163 2.08 3.11 -2.44
C TYR A 163 1.37 1.79 -2.82
N CYS A 164 2.00 0.65 -2.51
CA CYS A 164 1.50 -0.69 -2.78
C CYS A 164 0.66 -1.26 -1.61
N SER A 165 0.88 -0.75 -0.40
CA SER A 165 0.37 -1.31 0.85
C SER A 165 -0.80 -0.51 1.44
N LEU A 166 -0.90 0.79 1.15
CA LEU A 166 -2.04 1.62 1.53
C LEU A 166 -2.95 1.90 0.34
N TRP A 167 -4.24 2.08 0.60
CA TRP A 167 -5.18 2.48 -0.45
C TRP A 167 -4.88 3.90 -0.93
N GLN A 168 -4.49 4.03 -2.19
CA GLN A 168 -4.11 5.32 -2.78
C GLN A 168 -5.32 6.08 -3.29
N ARG A 169 -5.33 7.40 -3.15
CA ARG A 169 -6.36 8.25 -3.80
C ARG A 169 -6.33 8.08 -5.33
N GLY A 170 -5.16 7.76 -5.90
CA GLY A 170 -4.94 7.83 -7.33
C GLY A 170 -4.70 9.26 -7.81
N PHE A 171 -4.40 9.39 -9.10
CA PHE A 171 -4.00 10.64 -9.74
C PHE A 171 -5.03 11.05 -10.82
N GLY A 172 -5.11 12.34 -11.13
CA GLY A 172 -6.15 12.88 -12.03
C GLY A 172 -7.45 13.32 -11.32
N GLY A 173 -7.36 13.74 -10.06
CA GLY A 173 -8.45 14.41 -9.33
C GLY A 173 -9.50 13.48 -8.71
N ARG A 174 -9.93 12.43 -9.42
CA ARG A 174 -10.89 11.43 -8.92
C ARG A 174 -10.25 10.53 -7.85
N ASP A 175 -10.93 10.35 -6.72
CA ASP A 175 -10.52 9.35 -5.72
C ASP A 175 -10.91 7.94 -6.20
N LEU A 176 -9.92 7.04 -6.30
CA LEU A 176 -10.10 5.64 -6.70
C LEU A 176 -10.62 4.75 -5.56
N ARG A 177 -10.74 5.28 -4.34
CA ARG A 177 -11.07 4.49 -3.15
C ARG A 177 -12.57 4.46 -2.89
N THR A 178 -13.09 3.26 -2.67
CA THR A 178 -14.41 3.07 -2.07
C THR A 178 -14.47 3.67 -0.67
N ASP A 179 -15.68 3.91 -0.16
CA ASP A 179 -15.90 4.48 1.17
C ASP A 179 -15.22 3.64 2.27
N GLU A 180 -15.34 2.32 2.17
CA GLU A 180 -14.62 1.37 3.02
C GLU A 180 -13.09 1.52 2.93
N GLN A 181 -12.54 1.60 1.71
CA GLN A 181 -11.10 1.79 1.50
C GLN A 181 -10.59 3.14 2.05
N ARG A 182 -11.43 4.18 2.11
CA ARG A 182 -11.08 5.47 2.73
C ARG A 182 -11.03 5.38 4.25
N GLU A 183 -11.91 4.62 4.90
CA GLU A 183 -11.81 4.37 6.34
C GLU A 183 -10.65 3.43 6.68
N GLN A 184 -10.48 2.34 5.92
CA GLN A 184 -9.32 1.44 6.03
C GLN A 184 -7.98 2.19 5.87
N TYR A 185 -7.92 3.17 4.95
CA TYR A 185 -6.75 4.05 4.79
C TYR A 185 -6.49 4.90 6.04
N LYS A 186 -7.51 5.54 6.62
CA LYS A 186 -7.35 6.37 7.83
C LYS A 186 -6.84 5.54 9.01
N ASP A 187 -7.38 4.34 9.18
CA ASP A 187 -6.99 3.42 10.25
C ASP A 187 -5.58 2.86 10.05
N ALA A 188 -5.21 2.51 8.81
CA ALA A 188 -3.84 2.12 8.48
C ALA A 188 -2.84 3.28 8.71
N LEU A 189 -3.20 4.50 8.29
CA LEU A 189 -2.31 5.66 8.34
C LEU A 189 -1.85 5.99 9.78
N ARG A 190 -2.74 5.79 10.76
CA ARG A 190 -2.46 5.98 12.20
C ARG A 190 -1.37 5.06 12.74
N GLU A 191 -1.25 3.83 12.22
CA GLU A 191 -0.28 2.84 12.68
C GLU A 191 0.98 2.74 11.80
N THR A 192 1.00 3.34 10.61
CA THR A 192 2.15 3.24 9.68
C THR A 192 3.49 3.64 10.30
N ALA A 193 3.51 4.64 11.19
CA ALA A 193 4.72 5.05 11.88
C ALA A 193 5.28 3.94 12.80
N ALA A 194 4.40 3.11 13.38
CA ALA A 194 4.78 2.02 14.26
C ALA A 194 5.54 0.91 13.53
N LEU A 195 5.24 0.65 12.24
CA LEU A 195 5.97 -0.32 11.40
C LEU A 195 7.48 -0.05 11.40
N TYR A 196 7.88 1.21 11.13
CA TYR A 196 9.28 1.61 11.10
C TYR A 196 9.98 1.48 12.45
N GLY A 197 9.22 1.64 13.54
CA GLY A 197 9.67 1.46 14.92
C GLY A 197 9.61 0.01 15.43
N HIS A 198 9.02 -0.94 14.69
CA HIS A 198 8.69 -2.25 15.24
C HIS A 198 9.91 -3.20 15.29
N LYS A 199 10.21 -3.78 16.46
CA LYS A 199 11.42 -4.61 16.67
C LYS A 199 11.46 -5.86 15.78
N ALA A 200 10.28 -6.44 15.51
CA ALA A 200 10.09 -7.62 14.67
C ALA A 200 9.75 -7.29 13.20
N VAL A 201 9.95 -6.05 12.76
CA VAL A 201 9.88 -5.66 11.34
C VAL A 201 11.28 -5.20 10.95
N THR A 202 11.67 -5.45 9.71
CA THR A 202 12.89 -4.94 9.09
C THR A 202 12.63 -3.55 8.50
N SER A 203 13.41 -2.53 8.86
CA SER A 203 13.29 -1.18 8.26
C SER A 203 14.37 -0.96 7.19
N ILE A 204 13.99 -0.86 5.93
CA ILE A 204 14.89 -0.54 4.82
C ILE A 204 14.71 0.92 4.45
N GLN A 205 15.79 1.68 4.35
CA GLN A 205 15.77 3.09 3.94
C GLN A 205 16.60 3.29 2.67
N LEU A 206 15.95 3.61 1.55
CA LEU A 206 16.61 3.93 0.29
C LEU A 206 16.84 5.44 0.25
N THR A 207 18.01 5.91 0.67
CA THR A 207 18.24 7.35 0.95
C THR A 207 18.80 8.15 -0.24
N GLU A 208 19.29 7.43 -1.25
CA GLU A 208 19.76 7.98 -2.52
C GLU A 208 18.60 8.52 -3.38
N VAL A 209 18.88 9.42 -4.32
CA VAL A 209 17.94 9.89 -5.36
C VAL A 209 18.69 10.04 -6.69
N PRO A 210 18.02 10.02 -7.85
CA PRO A 210 18.67 10.20 -9.15
C PRO A 210 19.55 11.44 -9.25
N GLN A 211 20.52 11.42 -10.16
CA GLN A 211 21.28 12.63 -10.50
C GLN A 211 20.32 13.69 -11.05
N GLY A 212 20.42 14.92 -10.54
CA GLY A 212 19.54 16.03 -10.91
C GLY A 212 18.29 16.20 -10.05
N GLU A 213 17.89 15.21 -9.26
CA GLU A 213 16.78 15.36 -8.28
C GLU A 213 17.20 16.35 -7.18
N PRO A 214 16.58 17.53 -7.08
CA PRO A 214 17.06 18.61 -6.21
C PRO A 214 16.78 18.32 -4.73
N ARG A 215 15.67 17.66 -4.41
CA ARG A 215 15.27 17.37 -3.04
C ARG A 215 15.87 16.04 -2.64
N ARG A 216 16.60 15.95 -1.52
CA ARG A 216 17.16 14.67 -1.05
C ARG A 216 16.18 13.95 -0.11
N TYR A 217 16.46 12.69 0.22
CA TYR A 217 15.66 11.92 1.20
C TYR A 217 15.49 12.72 2.50
N GLY A 218 16.60 13.28 2.99
CA GLY A 218 16.67 14.14 4.17
C GLY A 218 16.01 15.52 4.06
N ASP A 219 15.35 15.89 2.95
CA ASP A 219 14.57 17.13 2.82
C ASP A 219 13.05 16.87 2.71
N ARG A 220 12.64 15.60 2.69
CA ARG A 220 11.23 15.20 2.67
C ARG A 220 10.72 14.98 4.10
N GLY A 221 9.47 15.38 4.37
CA GLY A 221 8.90 15.32 5.72
C GLY A 221 8.54 13.90 6.17
N TRP A 222 7.96 13.09 5.26
CA TRP A 222 7.56 11.73 5.57
C TRP A 222 8.76 10.79 5.80
N PRO A 223 9.78 10.73 4.92
CA PRO A 223 10.98 9.93 5.16
C PRO A 223 11.78 10.35 6.40
N LEU A 224 11.68 11.61 6.85
CA LEU A 224 12.28 12.02 8.13
C LEU A 224 11.63 11.29 9.31
N LEU A 225 10.29 11.28 9.37
CA LEU A 225 9.56 10.59 10.44
C LEU A 225 9.94 9.11 10.47
N GLU A 226 9.92 8.46 9.31
CA GLU A 226 10.29 7.05 9.14
C GLU A 226 11.74 6.79 9.59
N SER A 227 12.68 7.67 9.26
CA SER A 227 14.08 7.58 9.71
C SER A 227 14.24 7.72 11.24
N ILE A 228 13.47 8.59 11.88
CA ILE A 228 13.50 8.79 13.34
C ILE A 228 12.90 7.58 14.06
N MET A 229 11.81 7.02 13.53
CA MET A 229 11.21 5.79 14.05
C MET A 229 12.15 4.59 13.90
N ALA A 230 12.83 4.45 12.75
CA ALA A 230 13.86 3.43 12.53
C ALA A 230 15.10 3.63 13.42
N ALA A 231 15.50 4.86 13.70
CA ALA A 231 16.56 5.17 14.67
C ALA A 231 16.18 4.76 16.10
N SER A 232 14.91 4.99 16.46
CA SER A 232 14.38 4.76 17.82
C SER A 232 14.03 3.29 18.12
N LYS A 233 13.98 2.42 17.11
CA LYS A 233 13.55 1.02 17.31
C LYS A 233 14.56 0.21 18.14
N THR A 234 14.05 -0.81 18.81
CA THR A 234 14.87 -1.81 19.52
C THR A 234 15.18 -3.01 18.63
N GLY A 235 16.18 -3.80 19.04
CA GLY A 235 16.64 -5.00 18.32
C GLY A 235 17.75 -4.73 17.32
N ASP A 236 18.42 -5.82 16.96
CA ASP A 236 19.60 -5.86 16.09
C ASP A 236 19.23 -6.48 14.75
N TRP A 237 20.00 -6.19 13.69
CA TRP A 237 19.79 -6.77 12.35
C TRP A 237 18.33 -6.64 11.87
N ASN A 238 17.73 -5.46 12.06
CA ASN A 238 16.33 -5.15 11.68
C ASN A 238 16.18 -3.74 11.09
N ARG A 239 17.29 -3.14 10.64
CA ARG A 239 17.34 -1.80 10.04
C ARG A 239 18.58 -1.62 9.19
N TRP A 240 18.40 -1.10 7.99
CA TRP A 240 19.45 -0.84 7.00
C TRP A 240 19.15 0.45 6.25
N ALA A 241 20.14 1.33 6.15
CA ALA A 241 20.06 2.53 5.34
C ALA A 241 21.06 2.42 4.19
N LEU A 242 20.56 2.58 2.97
CA LEU A 242 21.33 2.47 1.74
C LEU A 242 21.58 3.88 1.20
N SER A 243 22.86 4.18 1.00
CA SER A 243 23.38 5.39 0.36
C SER A 243 24.48 4.99 -0.61
N ASN A 244 24.41 5.42 -1.86
CA ASN A 244 25.37 5.07 -2.92
C ASN A 244 25.44 3.55 -3.17
N PHE A 245 24.29 2.91 -3.38
CA PHE A 245 24.22 1.47 -3.63
C PHE A 245 24.02 1.18 -5.12
N ASP A 246 25.03 0.55 -5.72
CA ASP A 246 24.93 0.02 -7.08
C ASP A 246 24.19 -1.32 -7.09
N ALA A 247 23.03 -1.35 -7.75
CA ALA A 247 22.23 -2.56 -7.91
C ALA A 247 22.89 -3.60 -8.84
N GLY A 248 23.81 -3.16 -9.72
CA GLY A 248 24.58 -4.00 -10.61
C GLY A 248 25.81 -4.66 -9.98
N ALA A 249 26.21 -4.25 -8.77
CA ALA A 249 27.37 -4.81 -8.10
C ALA A 249 27.11 -6.27 -7.65
N ASP A 250 28.11 -7.13 -7.83
CA ASP A 250 28.10 -8.47 -7.25
C ASP A 250 28.30 -8.41 -5.73
N ILE A 251 27.58 -9.28 -5.03
CA ILE A 251 27.61 -9.39 -3.57
C ILE A 251 27.98 -10.83 -3.25
N GLU A 252 29.24 -11.04 -2.88
CA GLU A 252 29.81 -12.36 -2.61
C GLU A 252 29.23 -12.98 -1.33
N ASP A 253 29.15 -12.19 -0.26
CA ASP A 253 28.62 -12.60 1.04
C ASP A 253 27.53 -11.60 1.52
N PRO A 254 26.26 -12.06 1.61
CA PRO A 254 25.18 -11.26 2.18
C PRO A 254 25.46 -10.78 3.61
N PHE A 255 26.12 -11.58 4.45
CA PHE A 255 26.35 -11.22 5.86
C PHE A 255 27.24 -9.98 5.97
N THR A 256 28.41 -10.01 5.31
CA THR A 256 29.37 -8.90 5.27
C THR A 256 28.75 -7.65 4.64
N PHE A 257 27.98 -7.82 3.56
CA PHE A 257 27.25 -6.72 2.93
C PHE A 257 26.25 -6.04 3.89
N PHE A 258 25.37 -6.81 4.55
CA PHE A 258 24.40 -6.26 5.49
C PHE A 258 25.04 -5.74 6.79
N ALA A 259 26.19 -6.27 7.21
CA ALA A 259 26.97 -5.72 8.32
C ALA A 259 27.48 -4.31 7.99
N GLY A 260 28.03 -4.11 6.78
CA GLY A 260 28.47 -2.79 6.30
C GLY A 260 27.37 -1.74 6.33
N LEU A 261 26.15 -2.11 5.92
CA LEU A 261 24.98 -1.22 5.92
C LEU A 261 24.49 -0.80 7.32
N GLN A 262 24.81 -1.53 8.39
CA GLN A 262 24.41 -1.16 9.75
C GLN A 262 25.18 0.03 10.33
N HIS A 263 26.36 0.34 9.77
CA HIS A 263 27.22 1.42 10.28
C HIS A 263 26.77 2.83 9.88
N VAL A 264 25.72 2.96 9.06
CA VAL A 264 25.09 4.25 8.77
C VAL A 264 24.46 4.79 10.06
N ARG A 265 25.14 5.75 10.69
CA ARG A 265 24.69 6.39 11.93
C ARG A 265 23.35 7.11 11.70
N LEU A 266 22.25 6.45 12.05
CA LEU A 266 20.96 7.11 12.16
C LEU A 266 21.06 8.22 13.21
N PRO A 267 20.56 9.43 12.93
CA PRO A 267 20.66 10.55 13.86
C PRO A 267 19.88 10.26 15.14
N ALA A 268 20.33 10.84 16.26
CA ALA A 268 19.63 10.72 17.53
C ALA A 268 18.16 11.17 17.39
N PRO A 269 17.19 10.45 17.99
CA PRO A 269 15.77 10.80 17.88
C PRO A 269 15.48 12.24 18.26
N LEU A 270 14.71 12.95 17.43
CA LEU A 270 14.30 14.32 17.71
C LEU A 270 13.15 14.33 18.72
N THR A 271 13.18 15.30 19.66
CA THR A 271 11.98 15.61 20.45
C THR A 271 10.88 16.18 19.55
N PRO A 272 9.59 16.08 19.92
CA PRO A 272 8.50 16.62 19.11
C PRO A 272 8.68 18.10 18.72
N GLN A 273 9.22 18.92 19.63
CA GLN A 273 9.51 20.34 19.38
C GLN A 273 10.64 20.53 18.36
N ARG A 274 11.71 19.73 18.45
CA ARG A 274 12.82 19.76 17.48
C ARG A 274 12.38 19.25 16.11
N PHE A 275 11.54 18.22 16.07
CA PHE A 275 10.95 17.70 14.84
C PHE A 275 10.04 18.74 14.17
N ALA A 276 9.18 19.43 14.92
CA ALA A 276 8.34 20.50 14.39
C ALA A 276 9.16 21.68 13.82
N ALA A 277 10.19 22.13 14.53
CA ALA A 277 11.10 23.17 14.05
C ALA A 277 11.87 22.73 12.78
N GLU A 278 12.28 21.46 12.71
CA GLU A 278 12.96 20.90 11.53
C GLU A 278 12.02 20.78 10.32
N LEU A 279 10.74 20.45 10.52
CA LEU A 279 9.73 20.48 9.46
C LEU A 279 9.49 21.92 8.95
N GLN A 280 9.43 22.91 9.84
CA GLN A 280 9.32 24.32 9.45
C GLN A 280 10.53 24.78 8.61
N ARG A 281 11.75 24.45 9.04
CA ARG A 281 13.00 24.74 8.31
C ARG A 281 13.03 24.10 6.91
N ARG A 282 12.40 22.93 6.74
CA ARG A 282 12.31 22.21 5.46
C ARG A 282 11.21 22.72 4.55
N ALA A 283 10.13 23.28 5.09
CA ALA A 283 9.07 23.90 4.30
C ALA A 283 9.53 25.20 3.60
N GLN A 284 10.71 25.71 3.96
CA GLN A 284 11.36 26.90 3.40
C GLN A 284 12.45 26.56 2.35
N ARG A 285 12.60 25.29 1.96
CA ARG A 285 13.56 24.77 0.97
C ARG A 285 12.84 24.21 -0.23
#